data_AF-A0A8H3IVF7-F1
#
_entry.id   AF-A0A8H3IVF7-F1
#
_cell.length_a   1.000
_cell.length_b   1.000
_cell.length_c   1.000
_cell.angle_alpha   90.00
_cell.angle_beta   90.00
_cell.angle_gamma   90.00
#
_symmetry.space_group_name_H-M   'P 1'
#
loop_
_entity.id
_entity.type
_entity.pdbx_description
1 polymer ?
#
loop_
_entity_poly.entity_id
_entity_poly.type
_entity_poly.pdbx_seq_one_letter_code
_entity_poly.pdbx_strand_id
1 'polypeptide(L)'
;MTNSSYETPILDTYHAVVLAFSDFLTVAIHTILYERDIYPRTSFLSARKYNYPVKQSRHPKVCKWIQDAVAAVQTEMLKCTIANTSLIIHSPQSLPLERYVFSTTSFPRLLPSEHLTPFDLSSNPPISPNPPPDPQAASTNNTTHPQPPNPPPRTLLKRFNPPPSSDLPEQLRATIARLSTLSGILAPLPADCGFTLAIELRDELGVDPPIGHPQPWIAAEPGLQKERGAGKTDDGSGDVASGGKGGNEIGEGEQKGEGEARSKKGRDLGGVKTTPVRSLEAGAFVMEVWVEEGTGKISGQMGEKEVDGQA
;
A
#
# COMPACT_ATOMS: atom_id res chain seq x y z
N MET A 1 22.87 3.58 -14.12
CA MET A 1 22.75 2.41 -13.23
C MET A 1 23.96 1.54 -13.51
N THR A 2 24.89 1.47 -12.57
CA THR A 2 26.05 0.58 -12.63
C THR A 2 25.56 -0.87 -12.55
N ASN A 3 26.22 -1.77 -13.28
CA ASN A 3 26.02 -3.21 -13.17
C ASN A 3 26.44 -3.64 -11.75
N SER A 4 25.52 -3.57 -10.80
CA SER A 4 25.70 -4.19 -9.49
C SER A 4 25.44 -5.68 -9.64
N SER A 5 26.40 -6.48 -9.19
CA SER A 5 26.23 -7.89 -8.87
C SER A 5 24.87 -8.12 -8.17
N TYR A 6 24.13 -9.12 -8.65
CA TYR A 6 22.79 -9.48 -8.17
C TYR A 6 22.88 -10.11 -6.79
N GLU A 7 23.13 -9.30 -5.77
CA GLU A 7 22.91 -9.73 -4.39
C GLU A 7 21.43 -9.56 -4.10
N THR A 8 20.74 -10.69 -3.89
CA THR A 8 19.32 -10.66 -3.50
C THR A 8 19.22 -9.91 -2.17
N PRO A 9 18.43 -8.83 -2.09
CA PRO A 9 18.32 -8.06 -0.86
C PRO A 9 17.77 -8.96 0.25
N ILE A 10 18.51 -9.04 1.35
CA ILE A 10 18.03 -9.73 2.55
C ILE A 10 16.99 -8.81 3.19
N LEU A 11 15.74 -9.26 3.23
CA LEU A 11 14.61 -8.51 3.83
C LEU A 11 14.44 -8.87 5.30
N ASP A 12 15.52 -8.85 6.06
CA ASP A 12 15.53 -9.17 7.49
C ASP A 12 15.17 -7.96 8.35
N THR A 13 15.20 -6.74 7.84
CA THR A 13 14.84 -5.52 8.59
C THR A 13 13.74 -4.75 7.87
N TYR A 14 12.99 -3.93 8.61
CA TYR A 14 12.00 -3.05 7.98
C TYR A 14 12.63 -2.00 7.09
N HIS A 15 13.81 -1.50 7.46
CA HIS A 15 14.59 -0.63 6.59
C HIS A 15 14.88 -1.28 5.23
N ALA A 16 15.31 -2.55 5.21
CA ALA A 16 15.53 -3.28 3.97
C ALA A 16 14.24 -3.47 3.14
N VAL A 17 13.10 -3.74 3.80
CA VAL A 17 11.78 -3.80 3.15
C VAL A 17 11.42 -2.47 2.47
N VAL A 18 11.63 -1.35 3.16
CA VAL A 18 11.38 -0.01 2.62
C VAL A 18 12.30 0.31 1.44
N LEU A 19 13.60 -0.03 1.52
CA LEU A 19 14.53 0.15 0.41
C LEU A 19 14.13 -0.69 -0.81
N ALA A 20 13.76 -1.96 -0.60
CA ALA A 20 13.29 -2.83 -1.68
C ALA A 20 12.03 -2.28 -2.35
N PHE A 21 11.12 -1.68 -1.57
CA PHE A 21 9.92 -1.04 -2.09
C PHE A 21 10.26 0.20 -2.91
N SER A 22 11.14 1.08 -2.43
CA SER A 22 11.59 2.28 -3.15
C SER A 22 12.25 1.93 -4.50
N ASP A 23 13.09 0.89 -4.51
CA ASP A 23 13.73 0.36 -5.70
C ASP A 23 12.70 -0.16 -6.72
N PHE A 24 11.71 -0.92 -6.24
CA PHE A 24 10.61 -1.40 -7.05
C PHE A 24 9.76 -0.26 -7.60
N LEU A 25 9.35 0.70 -6.76
CA LEU A 25 8.50 1.82 -7.13
C LEU A 25 9.17 2.68 -8.21
N THR A 26 10.47 2.93 -8.10
CA THR A 26 11.24 3.64 -9.14
C THR A 26 11.10 2.95 -10.51
N VAL A 27 11.29 1.63 -10.55
CA VAL A 27 11.21 0.85 -11.79
C VAL A 27 9.78 0.77 -12.30
N ALA A 28 8.81 0.64 -11.41
CA ALA A 28 7.39 0.63 -11.76
C ALA A 28 6.97 1.95 -12.40
N ILE A 29 7.35 3.10 -11.82
CA ILE A 29 7.04 4.43 -12.38
C ILE A 29 7.62 4.56 -13.78
N HIS A 30 8.92 4.26 -13.98
CA HIS A 30 9.51 4.34 -15.32
C HIS A 30 8.84 3.40 -16.33
N THR A 31 8.46 2.20 -15.90
CA THR A 31 7.75 1.23 -16.74
C THR A 31 6.39 1.78 -17.15
N ILE A 32 5.60 2.29 -16.21
CA ILE A 32 4.27 2.85 -16.49
C ILE A 32 4.36 4.05 -17.42
N LEU A 33 5.29 4.99 -17.17
CA LEU A 33 5.46 6.18 -18.02
C LEU A 33 5.81 5.81 -19.48
N TYR A 34 6.57 4.74 -19.70
CA TYR A 34 6.88 4.24 -21.03
C TYR A 34 5.67 3.56 -21.69
N GLU A 35 4.99 2.67 -20.96
CA GLU A 35 3.91 1.84 -21.51
C GLU A 35 2.60 2.60 -21.73
N ARG A 36 2.46 3.75 -21.05
CA ARG A 36 1.34 4.67 -21.19
C ARG A 36 1.64 5.88 -22.07
N ASP A 37 2.80 5.88 -22.74
CA ASP A 37 3.23 6.92 -23.68
C ASP A 37 3.17 8.36 -23.09
N ILE A 38 3.40 8.51 -21.78
CA ILE A 38 3.45 9.82 -21.08
C ILE A 38 4.64 10.66 -21.55
N TYR A 39 5.72 9.98 -21.95
CA TYR A 39 6.85 10.59 -22.63
C TYR A 39 7.18 9.80 -23.90
N PRO A 40 7.75 10.43 -24.95
CA PRO A 40 8.11 9.73 -26.17
C PRO A 40 9.00 8.51 -25.92
N ARG A 41 8.74 7.40 -26.60
CA ARG A 41 9.51 6.13 -26.42
C ARG A 41 11.02 6.29 -26.66
N THR A 42 11.42 7.23 -27.51
CA THR A 42 12.81 7.59 -27.80
C THR A 42 13.54 8.25 -26.60
N SER A 43 12.78 8.75 -25.62
CA SER A 43 13.28 9.32 -24.37
C SER A 43 13.54 8.26 -23.27
N PHE A 44 13.49 6.98 -23.61
CA PHE A 44 13.80 5.87 -22.72
C PHE A 44 14.94 5.02 -23.26
N LEU A 45 15.76 4.49 -22.35
CA LEU A 45 16.78 3.50 -22.60
C LEU A 45 16.24 2.12 -22.19
N SER A 46 16.64 1.08 -22.92
CA SER A 46 16.48 -0.29 -22.46
C SER A 46 17.51 -0.56 -21.35
N ALA A 47 17.04 -1.07 -20.22
CA ALA A 47 17.85 -1.45 -19.08
C ALA A 47 17.40 -2.82 -18.56
N ARG A 48 17.99 -3.27 -17.45
CA ARG A 48 17.68 -4.57 -16.84
C ARG A 48 17.58 -4.43 -15.33
N LYS A 49 16.48 -4.90 -14.74
CA LYS A 49 16.31 -5.05 -13.28
C LYS A 49 15.48 -6.31 -13.02
N TYR A 50 15.73 -7.00 -11.92
CA TYR A 50 15.04 -8.26 -11.57
C TYR A 50 15.13 -9.32 -12.67
N ASN A 51 16.25 -9.37 -13.41
CA ASN A 51 16.40 -10.26 -14.58
C ASN A 51 15.30 -10.05 -15.65
N TYR A 52 14.73 -8.85 -15.75
CA TYR A 52 13.69 -8.47 -16.70
C TYR A 52 14.12 -7.23 -17.50
N PRO A 53 13.85 -7.17 -18.82
CA PRO A 53 14.06 -5.96 -19.59
C PRO A 53 13.10 -4.87 -19.12
N VAL A 54 13.65 -3.72 -18.74
CA VAL A 54 12.86 -2.56 -18.28
C VAL A 54 13.19 -1.34 -19.11
N LYS A 55 12.35 -0.32 -18.99
CA LYS A 55 12.55 0.98 -19.63
C LYS A 55 12.89 2.00 -18.55
N GLN A 56 13.88 2.83 -18.83
CA GLN A 56 14.29 3.90 -17.93
C GLN A 56 14.34 5.21 -18.69
N SER A 57 13.71 6.26 -18.17
CA SER A 57 13.82 7.58 -18.78
C SER A 57 15.29 8.03 -18.78
N ARG A 58 15.71 8.74 -19.83
CA ARG A 58 17.01 9.42 -19.89
C ARG A 58 16.91 10.93 -19.69
N HIS A 59 15.69 11.46 -19.47
CA HIS A 59 15.51 12.89 -19.29
C HIS A 59 15.89 13.29 -17.85
N PRO A 60 16.91 14.14 -17.63
CA PRO A 60 17.48 14.37 -16.31
C PRO A 60 16.47 14.93 -15.30
N LYS A 61 15.57 15.83 -15.74
CA LYS A 61 14.54 16.38 -14.85
C LYS A 61 13.48 15.35 -14.44
N VAL A 62 13.15 14.41 -15.34
CA VAL A 62 12.16 13.36 -15.03
C VAL A 62 12.77 12.36 -14.06
N CYS A 63 14.01 11.92 -14.31
CA CYS A 63 14.73 11.06 -13.39
C CYS A 63 14.90 11.70 -12.02
N LYS A 64 15.26 12.99 -11.96
CA LYS A 64 15.36 13.72 -10.70
C LYS A 64 14.02 13.79 -9.97
N TRP A 65 12.93 14.13 -10.67
CA TRP A 65 11.60 14.17 -10.07
C TRP A 65 11.21 12.82 -9.46
N ILE A 66 11.43 11.72 -10.20
CA ILE A 66 11.11 10.37 -9.71
C ILE A 66 11.94 10.01 -8.48
N GLN A 67 13.25 10.32 -8.50
CA GLN A 67 14.14 10.08 -7.37
C GLN A 67 13.70 10.86 -6.13
N ASP A 68 13.43 12.17 -6.29
CA ASP A 68 13.01 13.03 -5.19
C ASP A 68 11.64 12.58 -4.62
N ALA A 69 10.68 12.20 -5.48
CA ALA A 69 9.37 11.70 -5.07
C ALA A 69 9.44 10.35 -4.33
N VAL A 70 10.23 9.39 -4.84
CA VAL A 70 10.43 8.10 -4.18
C VAL A 70 11.17 8.26 -2.85
N ALA A 71 12.13 9.17 -2.74
CA ALA A 71 12.81 9.48 -1.47
C ALA A 71 11.84 10.09 -0.44
N ALA A 72 10.89 10.92 -0.88
CA ALA A 72 9.83 11.43 -0.02
C ALA A 72 8.90 10.31 0.47
N VAL A 73 8.50 9.38 -0.41
CA VAL A 73 7.72 8.18 -0.02
C VAL A 73 8.50 7.34 0.98
N GLN A 74 9.80 7.10 0.74
CA GLN A 74 10.66 6.35 1.65
C GLN A 74 10.66 6.94 3.06
N THR A 75 10.75 8.27 3.16
CA THR A 75 10.74 8.99 4.44
C THR A 75 9.43 8.78 5.19
N GLU A 76 8.29 8.83 4.49
CA GLU A 76 6.99 8.61 5.09
C GLU A 76 6.73 7.13 5.42
N MET A 77 7.22 6.20 4.61
CA MET A 77 7.15 4.76 4.92
C MET A 77 7.91 4.41 6.19
N LEU A 78 9.07 5.03 6.43
CA LEU A 78 9.81 4.87 7.68
C LEU A 78 9.05 5.42 8.90
N LYS A 79 7.90 6.07 8.77
CA LYS A 79 7.03 6.39 9.91
C LYS A 79 5.95 5.32 10.13
N CYS A 80 5.91 4.30 9.28
CA CYS A 80 4.87 3.26 9.22
C CYS A 80 3.44 3.82 9.04
N THR A 81 3.28 5.03 8.52
CA THR A 81 1.99 5.72 8.40
C THR A 81 1.31 5.51 7.05
N ILE A 82 2.02 5.08 6.01
CA ILE A 82 1.45 4.89 4.67
C ILE A 82 0.63 3.59 4.61
N ALA A 83 -0.58 3.69 4.06
CA ALA A 83 -1.40 2.55 3.64
C ALA A 83 -1.21 2.23 2.15
N ASN A 84 -1.25 3.26 1.30
CA ASN A 84 -1.12 3.12 -0.15
C ASN A 84 -0.19 4.19 -0.73
N THR A 85 0.61 3.81 -1.73
CA THR A 85 1.28 4.75 -2.64
C THR A 85 0.66 4.63 -4.01
N SER A 86 0.35 5.74 -4.67
CA SER A 86 -0.37 5.74 -5.95
C SER A 86 0.30 6.63 -6.99
N LEU A 87 0.56 6.08 -8.17
CA LEU A 87 0.91 6.86 -9.36
C LEU A 87 -0.37 7.21 -10.11
N ILE A 88 -0.64 8.50 -10.26
CA ILE A 88 -1.86 9.01 -10.90
C ILE A 88 -1.48 9.63 -12.24
N ILE A 89 -2.08 9.15 -13.31
CA ILE A 89 -2.04 9.78 -14.64
C ILE A 89 -3.27 10.66 -14.75
N HIS A 90 -3.08 11.91 -15.16
CA HIS A 90 -4.16 12.89 -15.26
C HIS A 90 -4.15 13.61 -16.61
N SER A 91 -5.31 14.12 -17.01
CA SER A 91 -5.44 14.94 -18.21
C SER A 91 -4.72 16.30 -18.05
N PRO A 92 -4.59 17.09 -19.13
CA PRO A 92 -4.10 18.47 -19.06
C PRO A 92 -4.92 19.37 -18.11
N GLN A 93 -6.18 19.02 -17.87
CA GLN A 93 -7.09 19.70 -16.94
C GLN A 93 -7.04 19.12 -15.52
N SER A 94 -6.01 18.32 -15.21
CA SER A 94 -5.79 17.69 -13.90
C SER A 94 -6.90 16.72 -13.47
N LEU A 95 -7.69 16.18 -14.41
CA LEU A 95 -8.66 15.12 -14.12
C LEU A 95 -7.93 13.77 -14.06
N PRO A 96 -8.07 12.99 -12.98
CA PRO A 96 -7.38 11.71 -12.86
C PRO A 96 -8.02 10.66 -13.80
N LEU A 97 -7.18 10.08 -14.67
CA LEU A 97 -7.58 9.13 -15.72
C LEU A 97 -7.20 7.69 -15.38
N GLU A 98 -6.04 7.49 -14.77
CA GLU A 98 -5.59 6.18 -14.28
C GLU A 98 -4.92 6.34 -12.93
N ARG A 99 -5.15 5.40 -12.02
CA ARG A 99 -4.44 5.32 -10.74
C ARG A 99 -3.87 3.92 -10.56
N TYR A 100 -2.55 3.84 -10.53
CA TYR A 100 -1.81 2.62 -10.19
C TYR A 100 -1.54 2.62 -8.69
N VAL A 101 -2.22 1.75 -7.96
CA VAL A 101 -2.12 1.67 -6.51
C VAL A 101 -1.16 0.55 -6.10
N PHE A 102 -0.21 0.90 -5.23
CA PHE A 102 0.71 0.00 -4.55
C PHE A 102 0.35 -0.01 -3.05
N SER A 103 -0.45 -0.99 -2.63
CA SER A 103 -0.89 -1.11 -1.24
C SER A 103 0.16 -1.79 -0.39
N THR A 104 0.63 -1.06 0.62
CA THR A 104 1.57 -1.51 1.63
C THR A 104 0.91 -1.66 2.99
N THR A 105 -0.43 -1.77 3.01
CA THR A 105 -1.22 -1.89 4.25
C THR A 105 -0.76 -3.07 5.11
N SER A 106 -0.25 -4.14 4.50
CA SER A 106 0.26 -5.35 5.18
C SER A 106 1.69 -5.22 5.72
N PHE A 107 2.40 -4.11 5.44
CA PHE A 107 3.73 -3.88 6.01
C PHE A 107 3.66 -3.76 7.54
N PRO A 108 4.70 -4.20 8.27
CA PRO A 108 4.72 -4.15 9.72
C PRO A 108 4.71 -2.70 10.23
N ARG A 109 4.15 -2.52 11.43
CA ARG A 109 4.20 -1.27 12.19
C ARG A 109 5.24 -1.41 13.28
N LEU A 110 6.21 -0.53 13.29
CA LEU A 110 7.36 -0.58 14.18
C LEU A 110 7.68 0.81 14.71
N LEU A 111 8.35 0.86 15.85
CA LEU A 111 8.94 2.10 16.33
C LEU A 111 10.22 2.42 15.53
N PRO A 112 10.62 3.70 15.42
CA PRO A 112 11.87 4.09 14.75
C PRO A 112 13.11 3.32 15.22
N SER A 113 13.18 2.97 16.51
CA SER A 113 14.28 2.17 17.08
C SER A 113 14.32 0.71 16.59
N GLU A 114 13.21 0.19 16.09
CA GLU A 114 13.06 -1.21 15.67
C GLU A 114 13.35 -1.41 14.18
N HIS A 115 13.46 -0.34 13.38
CA HIS A 115 13.58 -0.45 11.91
C HIS A 115 14.82 -1.21 11.42
N LEU A 116 15.89 -1.21 12.22
CA LEU A 116 17.13 -1.93 11.96
C LEU A 116 17.25 -3.24 12.76
N THR A 117 16.24 -3.58 13.56
CA THR A 117 16.22 -4.84 14.29
C THR A 117 15.84 -5.95 13.32
N PRO A 118 16.67 -6.99 13.17
CA PRO A 118 16.32 -8.13 12.33
C PRO A 118 15.03 -8.81 12.83
N PHE A 119 14.16 -9.19 11.90
CA PHE A 119 12.97 -9.97 12.18
C PHE A 119 13.39 -11.30 12.82
N ASP A 120 12.66 -11.72 13.84
CA ASP A 120 12.91 -13.00 14.50
C ASP A 120 12.47 -14.14 13.57
N LEU A 121 13.44 -14.68 12.82
CA LEU A 121 13.28 -15.83 11.94
C LEU A 121 13.29 -17.16 12.72
N SER A 122 13.48 -17.12 14.04
CA SER A 122 13.56 -18.34 14.84
C SER A 122 12.14 -18.90 15.07
N SER A 123 11.84 -19.97 14.34
CA SER A 123 10.64 -20.80 14.49
C SER A 123 10.63 -21.65 15.77
N ASN A 124 11.43 -21.30 16.79
CA ASN A 124 11.34 -21.99 18.06
C ASN A 124 10.34 -21.25 18.96
N PRO A 125 9.17 -21.85 19.30
CA PRO A 125 8.45 -21.36 20.46
C PRO A 125 9.42 -21.34 21.63
N PRO A 126 9.38 -20.34 22.52
CA PRO A 126 10.06 -20.49 23.79
C PRO A 126 9.54 -21.78 24.41
N ILE A 127 10.37 -22.83 24.45
CA ILE A 127 10.18 -23.91 25.39
C ILE A 127 10.32 -23.19 26.73
N SER A 128 9.19 -22.75 27.28
CA SER A 128 9.11 -22.46 28.69
C SER A 128 9.61 -23.74 29.34
N PRO A 129 10.74 -23.73 30.07
CA PRO A 129 11.07 -24.88 30.88
C PRO A 129 10.01 -24.85 31.98
N ASN A 130 8.89 -25.53 31.75
CA ASN A 130 8.08 -25.95 32.86
C ASN A 130 9.04 -26.79 33.72
N PRO A 131 9.37 -26.36 34.94
CA PRO A 131 10.12 -27.23 35.83
C PRO A 131 9.32 -28.53 35.97
N PRO A 132 9.97 -29.70 36.04
CA PRO A 132 9.26 -30.96 36.20
C PRO A 132 8.34 -30.86 37.43
N PRO A 133 7.15 -31.47 37.41
CA PRO A 133 6.26 -31.42 38.55
C PRO A 133 6.95 -32.10 39.74
N ASP A 134 7.28 -31.31 40.77
CA ASP A 134 7.79 -31.84 42.03
C ASP A 134 6.72 -32.73 42.68
N PRO A 135 7.06 -33.97 43.06
CA PRO A 135 6.11 -34.88 43.69
C PRO A 135 6.15 -34.69 45.21
N GLN A 136 5.51 -33.65 45.76
CA GLN A 136 4.87 -33.74 47.09
C GLN A 136 4.14 -32.47 47.54
N ALA A 137 2.87 -32.66 47.87
CA ALA A 137 2.08 -31.75 48.68
C ALA A 137 2.63 -31.68 50.12
N ALA A 138 2.84 -30.48 50.65
CA ALA A 138 2.17 -29.98 51.86
C ALA A 138 2.91 -28.78 52.51
N SER A 139 2.10 -27.78 52.87
CA SER A 139 2.27 -26.87 54.01
C SER A 139 3.08 -25.57 53.86
N THR A 140 2.31 -24.47 53.90
CA THR A 140 2.49 -23.20 54.64
C THR A 140 3.89 -22.54 54.70
N ASN A 141 4.03 -21.34 54.12
CA ASN A 141 4.22 -20.07 54.84
C ASN A 141 4.51 -18.90 53.88
N ASN A 142 3.86 -17.76 54.16
CA ASN A 142 4.00 -16.48 53.45
C ASN A 142 5.36 -15.85 53.73
N THR A 143 6.15 -15.55 52.70
CA THR A 143 7.23 -14.55 52.76
C THR A 143 7.35 -13.87 51.39
N THR A 144 7.01 -12.58 51.35
CA THR A 144 6.99 -11.75 50.14
C THR A 144 8.41 -11.30 49.79
N HIS A 145 9.00 -11.88 48.75
CA HIS A 145 10.22 -11.35 48.12
C HIS A 145 9.79 -10.50 46.90
N PRO A 146 10.28 -9.26 46.72
CA PRO A 146 9.96 -8.49 45.53
C PRO A 146 10.57 -9.17 44.29
N GLN A 147 9.73 -9.57 43.34
CA GLN A 147 10.17 -9.97 42.01
C GLN A 147 10.70 -8.74 41.25
N PRO A 148 11.76 -8.88 40.43
CA PRO A 148 12.13 -7.84 39.48
C PRO A 148 10.96 -7.60 38.51
N PRO A 149 10.77 -6.36 38.01
CA PRO A 149 9.69 -6.06 37.10
C PRO A 149 9.84 -6.93 35.84
N ASN A 150 8.75 -7.61 35.46
CA ASN A 150 8.69 -8.30 34.19
C ASN A 150 9.13 -7.34 33.07
N PRO A 151 9.99 -7.77 32.13
CA PRO A 151 10.30 -6.95 30.98
C PRO A 151 8.99 -6.57 30.26
N PRO A 152 8.89 -5.35 29.71
CA PRO A 152 7.67 -4.91 29.04
C PRO A 152 7.29 -5.92 27.96
N PRO A 153 5.98 -6.16 27.75
CA PRO A 153 5.53 -7.08 26.72
C PRO A 153 6.11 -6.63 25.38
N ARG A 154 6.93 -7.49 24.76
CA ARG A 154 7.46 -7.27 23.41
C ARG A 154 6.27 -6.97 22.49
N THR A 155 6.19 -5.72 22.05
CA THR A 155 5.13 -5.19 21.20
C THR A 155 5.04 -6.01 19.91
N LEU A 156 3.91 -6.71 19.74
CA LEU A 156 3.26 -7.09 18.48
C LEU A 156 4.10 -7.39 17.21
N LEU A 157 5.31 -7.95 17.33
CA LEU A 157 5.85 -8.79 16.27
C LEU A 157 5.03 -10.09 16.26
N LYS A 158 3.82 -10.01 15.69
CA LYS A 158 3.07 -11.19 15.25
C LYS A 158 4.07 -12.04 14.49
N ARG A 159 4.30 -13.23 15.00
CA ARG A 159 5.19 -14.28 14.51
C ARG A 159 5.09 -14.35 12.99
N PHE A 160 5.95 -13.63 12.28
CA PHE A 160 6.06 -13.73 10.83
C PHE A 160 6.78 -15.04 10.59
N ASN A 161 6.04 -16.09 10.27
CA ASN A 161 6.65 -17.30 9.74
C ASN A 161 6.89 -17.02 8.25
N PRO A 162 8.11 -16.64 7.82
CA PRO A 162 8.32 -16.39 6.41
C PRO A 162 8.05 -17.71 5.66
N PRO A 163 7.17 -17.72 4.64
CA PRO A 163 7.13 -18.86 3.73
C PRO A 163 8.53 -19.07 3.15
N PRO A 164 8.91 -20.32 2.80
CA PRO A 164 10.20 -20.61 2.19
C PRO A 164 10.42 -19.63 1.03
N SER A 165 11.53 -18.90 1.08
CA SER A 165 11.87 -17.76 0.22
C SER A 165 11.34 -17.90 -1.20
N SER A 166 10.13 -17.39 -1.45
CA SER A 166 9.73 -17.04 -2.79
C SER A 166 10.65 -15.88 -3.17
N ASP A 167 11.48 -16.09 -4.19
CA ASP A 167 12.52 -15.14 -4.59
C ASP A 167 11.87 -13.77 -4.84
N LEU A 168 12.06 -12.80 -3.93
CA LEU A 168 11.49 -11.46 -4.05
C LEU A 168 11.77 -10.89 -5.44
N PRO A 169 13.02 -10.92 -5.96
CA PRO A 169 13.33 -10.61 -7.35
C PRO A 169 12.39 -11.25 -8.39
N GLU A 170 12.02 -12.51 -8.23
CA GLU A 170 11.06 -13.18 -9.13
C GLU A 170 9.65 -12.61 -9.03
N GLN A 171 9.16 -12.34 -7.81
CA GLN A 171 7.85 -11.72 -7.62
C GLN A 171 7.80 -10.28 -8.16
N LEU A 172 8.86 -9.51 -7.94
CA LEU A 172 9.01 -8.16 -8.47
C LEU A 172 9.11 -8.20 -10.00
N ARG A 173 9.90 -9.10 -10.57
CA ARG A 173 9.97 -9.36 -12.03
C ARG A 173 8.59 -9.62 -12.61
N ALA A 174 7.84 -10.52 -12.01
CA ALA A 174 6.52 -10.89 -12.50
C ALA A 174 5.52 -9.74 -12.38
N THR A 175 5.68 -8.87 -11.38
CA THR A 175 4.88 -7.64 -11.23
C THR A 175 5.21 -6.62 -12.31
N ILE A 176 6.50 -6.35 -12.57
CA ILE A 176 6.92 -5.44 -13.64
C ILE A 176 6.48 -5.96 -15.03
N ALA A 177 6.61 -7.27 -15.27
CA ALA A 177 6.13 -7.88 -16.51
C ALA A 177 4.61 -7.74 -16.68
N ARG A 178 3.87 -7.85 -15.58
CA ARG A 178 2.42 -7.63 -15.60
C ARG A 178 2.07 -6.18 -15.86
N LEU A 179 2.74 -5.22 -15.23
CA LEU A 179 2.55 -3.79 -15.51
C LEU A 179 2.81 -3.45 -16.97
N SER A 180 3.86 -4.02 -17.58
CA SER A 180 4.18 -3.83 -18.99
C SER A 180 3.09 -4.36 -19.93
N THR A 181 2.57 -5.56 -19.66
CA THR A 181 1.51 -6.17 -20.49
C THR A 181 0.11 -5.59 -20.23
N LEU A 182 -0.12 -4.98 -19.06
CA LEU A 182 -1.41 -4.41 -18.68
C LEU A 182 -1.84 -3.24 -19.58
N SER A 183 -0.89 -2.46 -20.10
CA SER A 183 -1.16 -1.30 -20.96
C SER A 183 -2.02 -1.66 -22.18
N GLY A 184 -1.85 -2.88 -22.74
CA GLY A 184 -2.62 -3.35 -23.89
C GLY A 184 -4.08 -3.69 -23.60
N ILE A 185 -4.50 -3.77 -22.34
CA ILE A 185 -5.90 -4.02 -21.94
C ILE A 185 -6.58 -2.80 -21.33
N LEU A 186 -5.83 -1.71 -21.13
CA LEU A 186 -6.37 -0.44 -20.68
C LEU A 186 -6.81 0.37 -21.90
N ALA A 187 -7.84 1.19 -21.74
CA ALA A 187 -8.23 2.12 -22.79
C ALA A 187 -7.06 3.05 -23.18
N PRO A 188 -7.02 3.61 -24.41
CA PRO A 188 -6.05 4.65 -24.76
C PRO A 188 -6.15 5.87 -23.83
N LEU A 189 -5.04 6.58 -23.66
CA LEU A 189 -5.02 7.88 -22.98
C LEU A 189 -5.15 9.01 -24.02
N PRO A 190 -5.76 10.15 -23.65
CA PRO A 190 -5.70 11.34 -24.48
C PRO A 190 -4.27 11.90 -24.55
N ALA A 191 -4.02 12.77 -25.51
CA ALA A 191 -2.75 13.47 -25.64
C ALA A 191 -2.45 14.35 -24.42
N ASP A 192 -1.17 14.67 -24.23
CA ASP A 192 -0.66 15.63 -23.24
C ASP A 192 -1.03 15.32 -21.78
N CYS A 193 -1.18 14.04 -21.44
CA CYS A 193 -1.36 13.61 -20.06
C CYS A 193 -0.13 13.93 -19.19
N GLY A 194 -0.39 14.35 -17.96
CA GLY A 194 0.61 14.47 -16.91
C GLY A 194 0.53 13.32 -15.92
N PHE A 195 1.42 13.33 -14.92
CA PHE A 195 1.39 12.38 -13.82
C PHE A 195 1.80 13.02 -12.49
N THR A 196 1.32 12.44 -11.40
CA THR A 196 1.70 12.80 -10.03
C THR A 196 1.75 11.57 -9.14
N LEU A 197 2.36 11.70 -7.96
CA LEU A 197 2.43 10.65 -6.95
C LEU A 197 1.63 11.10 -5.73
N ALA A 198 0.80 10.20 -5.21
CA ALA A 198 0.00 10.42 -4.00
C ALA A 198 0.27 9.32 -2.98
N ILE A 199 0.14 9.66 -1.70
CA ILE A 199 0.16 8.71 -0.59
C ILE A 199 -1.15 8.80 0.16
N GLU A 200 -1.66 7.65 0.58
CA GLU A 200 -2.78 7.55 1.50
C GLU A 200 -2.25 7.07 2.83
N LEU A 201 -2.57 7.81 3.89
CA LEU A 201 -2.17 7.46 5.23
C LEU A 201 -3.14 6.43 5.82
N ARG A 202 -2.64 5.65 6.77
CA ARG A 202 -3.44 4.72 7.58
C ARG A 202 -4.46 5.51 8.39
N ASP A 203 -5.63 4.91 8.58
CA ASP A 203 -6.75 5.50 9.31
C ASP A 203 -6.56 5.26 10.83
N GLU A 204 -5.55 5.92 11.39
CA GLU A 204 -5.18 5.81 12.80
C GLU A 204 -5.29 7.19 13.47
N LEU A 205 -5.81 7.22 14.70
CA LEU A 205 -5.91 8.44 15.52
C LEU A 205 -4.50 9.00 15.77
N GLY A 206 -4.29 10.29 15.45
CA GLY A 206 -3.01 10.97 15.70
C GLY A 206 -1.96 10.86 14.58
N VAL A 207 -2.27 10.23 13.45
CA VAL A 207 -1.44 10.37 12.23
C VAL A 207 -1.82 11.66 11.52
N ASP A 208 -0.93 12.65 11.58
CA ASP A 208 -1.10 13.93 10.88
C ASP A 208 -0.51 13.87 9.45
N PRO A 209 -1.14 14.54 8.47
CA PRO A 209 -0.57 14.68 7.14
C PRO A 209 0.84 15.30 7.16
N PRO A 210 1.80 14.80 6.36
CA PRO A 210 3.19 15.24 6.39
C PRO A 210 3.41 16.58 5.67
N ILE A 211 2.72 17.64 6.09
CA ILE A 211 2.74 18.99 5.47
C ILE A 211 3.84 19.88 6.12
N GLY A 212 4.93 19.26 6.61
CA GLY A 212 6.04 19.95 7.30
C GLY A 212 7.05 20.60 6.35
N HIS A 213 8.05 21.32 6.88
CA HIS A 213 9.17 21.85 6.10
C HIS A 213 10.40 20.93 6.16
N PRO A 214 11.13 20.69 5.04
CA PRO A 214 10.76 21.03 3.66
C PRO A 214 9.43 20.36 3.29
N GLN A 215 8.62 20.97 2.39
CA GLN A 215 7.26 20.53 2.02
C GLN A 215 7.29 19.69 0.72
N PRO A 216 7.66 18.40 0.76
CA PRO A 216 7.52 17.53 -0.41
C PRO A 216 6.07 17.14 -0.68
N TRP A 217 5.17 17.32 0.30
CA TRP A 217 3.77 16.93 0.23
C TRP A 217 2.83 18.11 0.41
N ILE A 218 1.75 18.09 -0.36
CA ILE A 218 0.57 18.94 -0.18
C ILE A 218 -0.65 18.05 0.01
N ALA A 219 -1.66 18.55 0.71
CA ALA A 219 -2.93 17.84 0.82
C ALA A 219 -3.58 17.73 -0.57
N ALA A 220 -4.17 16.58 -0.88
CA ALA A 220 -4.96 16.42 -2.10
C ALA A 220 -6.20 17.33 -2.07
N GLU A 221 -6.81 17.58 -3.22
CA GLU A 221 -8.08 18.31 -3.30
C GLU A 221 -9.13 17.70 -2.35
N PRO A 222 -9.98 18.51 -1.68
CA PRO A 222 -10.91 18.01 -0.66
C PRO A 222 -11.79 16.84 -1.13
N GLY A 223 -12.23 16.87 -2.40
CA GLY A 223 -13.05 15.79 -2.99
C GLY A 223 -12.31 14.47 -3.23
N LEU A 224 -10.98 14.46 -3.14
CA LEU A 224 -10.13 13.27 -3.25
C LEU A 224 -9.60 12.79 -1.89
N GLN A 225 -9.84 13.55 -0.81
CA GLN A 225 -9.45 13.15 0.54
C GLN A 225 -10.46 12.13 1.09
N LYS A 226 -9.96 11.11 1.79
CA LYS A 226 -10.82 10.18 2.52
C LYS A 226 -11.52 10.94 3.65
N GLU A 227 -12.85 10.89 3.71
CA GLU A 227 -13.60 11.40 4.86
C GLU A 227 -13.18 10.62 6.11
N ARG A 228 -12.46 11.28 7.02
CA ARG A 228 -12.19 10.73 8.35
C ARG A 228 -13.52 10.79 9.08
N GLY A 229 -14.14 9.63 9.31
CA GLY A 229 -15.51 9.53 9.82
C GLY A 229 -15.72 10.48 10.99
N ALA A 230 -16.52 11.52 10.78
CA ALA A 230 -16.89 12.44 11.84
C ALA A 230 -17.61 11.62 12.91
N GLY A 231 -16.99 11.52 14.09
CA GLY A 231 -17.62 10.93 15.25
C GLY A 231 -18.97 11.61 15.46
N LYS A 232 -20.04 10.82 15.37
CA LYS A 232 -21.40 11.27 15.65
C LYS A 232 -21.45 11.67 17.12
N THR A 233 -21.31 12.96 17.41
CA THR A 233 -21.68 13.53 18.70
C THR A 233 -23.18 13.49 18.78
N ASP A 234 -23.69 12.54 19.57
CA ASP A 234 -25.09 12.41 19.95
C ASP A 234 -25.46 13.54 20.91
N ASP A 235 -25.84 14.70 20.36
CA ASP A 235 -26.48 15.76 21.15
C ASP A 235 -27.98 15.48 21.19
N GLY A 236 -28.39 14.92 22.33
CA GLY A 236 -29.77 14.62 22.67
C GLY A 236 -30.63 15.87 22.75
N SER A 237 -31.70 15.88 21.94
CA SER A 237 -32.92 16.62 22.22
C SER A 237 -34.09 15.70 21.91
N GLY A 238 -34.87 15.39 22.94
CA GLY A 238 -35.92 14.39 22.89
C GLY A 238 -37.23 14.91 22.31
N ASP A 239 -38.09 13.97 21.90
CA ASP A 239 -39.51 14.04 22.19
C ASP A 239 -40.17 12.65 22.12
N VAL A 240 -41.25 12.51 22.90
CA VAL A 240 -41.76 11.28 23.50
C VAL A 240 -42.98 10.71 22.74
N ALA A 241 -42.91 9.39 22.47
CA ALA A 241 -43.95 8.36 22.37
C ALA A 241 -45.17 8.50 21.43
N SER A 242 -45.43 7.45 20.63
CA SER A 242 -46.52 6.49 20.92
C SER A 242 -46.59 5.33 19.89
N GLY A 243 -46.72 4.09 20.41
CA GLY A 243 -47.64 3.11 19.82
C GLY A 243 -47.08 1.91 19.00
N GLY A 244 -46.90 0.76 19.67
CA GLY A 244 -47.63 -0.46 19.24
C GLY A 244 -46.91 -1.58 18.47
N LYS A 245 -46.45 -2.59 19.23
CA LYS A 245 -46.55 -4.06 19.00
C LYS A 245 -45.99 -4.72 17.73
N GLY A 246 -45.01 -5.61 17.98
CA GLY A 246 -45.15 -7.05 17.72
C GLY A 246 -44.28 -7.64 16.60
N GLY A 247 -43.44 -8.62 16.94
CA GLY A 247 -42.78 -9.49 15.95
C GLY A 247 -41.41 -9.98 16.39
N ASN A 248 -41.38 -11.17 16.97
CA ASN A 248 -40.18 -11.92 17.34
C ASN A 248 -39.71 -12.70 16.09
N GLU A 249 -38.56 -12.35 15.51
CA GLU A 249 -37.86 -13.23 14.56
C GLU A 249 -36.36 -13.20 14.83
N ILE A 250 -35.84 -14.41 15.06
CA ILE A 250 -34.45 -14.75 15.27
C ILE A 250 -33.84 -14.81 13.86
N GLY A 251 -33.03 -13.81 13.51
CA GLY A 251 -32.40 -13.68 12.19
C GLY A 251 -30.87 -13.72 12.32
N GLU A 252 -30.29 -14.70 11.65
CA GLU A 252 -28.89 -15.10 11.61
C GLU A 252 -27.92 -13.93 11.35
N GLY A 253 -26.79 -13.95 12.06
CA GLY A 253 -25.71 -12.98 11.89
C GLY A 253 -25.05 -13.13 10.53
N GLU A 254 -25.45 -12.28 9.58
CA GLU A 254 -24.76 -12.14 8.30
C GLU A 254 -23.36 -11.53 8.48
N GLN A 255 -22.39 -12.31 8.03
CA GLN A 255 -20.97 -12.02 7.97
C GLN A 255 -20.70 -10.93 6.90
N LYS A 256 -21.00 -9.66 7.22
CA LYS A 256 -20.62 -8.51 6.39
C LYS A 256 -19.15 -8.14 6.63
N GLY A 257 -18.24 -8.91 6.04
CA GLY A 257 -16.78 -8.71 6.22
C GLY A 257 -16.00 -8.26 4.99
N GLU A 258 -16.36 -8.73 3.79
CA GLU A 258 -15.42 -8.65 2.65
C GLU A 258 -15.97 -7.91 1.41
N GLY A 259 -17.28 -7.82 1.24
CA GLY A 259 -17.90 -7.16 0.07
C GLY A 259 -17.79 -5.62 0.08
N GLU A 260 -17.83 -5.00 1.26
CA GLU A 260 -17.83 -3.54 1.39
C GLU A 260 -16.46 -2.89 1.14
N ALA A 261 -15.37 -3.57 1.48
CA ALA A 261 -14.01 -3.08 1.25
C ALA A 261 -13.68 -3.01 -0.25
N ARG A 262 -14.23 -3.93 -1.05
CA ARG A 262 -14.09 -3.95 -2.51
C ARG A 262 -14.95 -2.89 -3.20
N SER A 263 -16.08 -2.50 -2.59
CA SER A 263 -17.01 -1.49 -3.10
C SER A 263 -16.53 -0.03 -2.96
N LYS A 264 -15.49 0.22 -2.15
CA LYS A 264 -14.94 1.57 -1.92
C LYS A 264 -13.74 1.95 -2.82
N LYS A 265 -13.08 0.98 -3.48
CA LYS A 265 -11.93 1.24 -4.38
C LYS A 265 -12.39 2.00 -5.64
N GLY A 266 -11.67 3.07 -6.02
CA GLY A 266 -11.97 3.86 -7.24
C GLY A 266 -13.22 4.74 -7.19
N ARG A 267 -13.86 4.95 -6.03
CA ARG A 267 -15.08 5.78 -5.91
C ARG A 267 -14.80 7.27 -6.17
N ASP A 268 -13.68 7.77 -5.69
CA ASP A 268 -13.18 9.14 -5.87
C ASP A 268 -12.70 9.44 -7.29
N LEU A 269 -12.50 8.41 -8.13
CA LEU A 269 -12.30 8.54 -9.58
C LEU A 269 -13.62 8.50 -10.39
N GLY A 270 -14.76 8.47 -9.70
CA GLY A 270 -16.10 8.42 -10.30
C GLY A 270 -16.70 7.02 -10.46
N GLY A 271 -16.25 6.00 -9.72
CA GLY A 271 -16.89 4.67 -9.71
C GLY A 271 -16.37 3.73 -10.80
N VAL A 272 -15.09 3.37 -10.67
CA VAL A 272 -14.21 3.01 -11.78
C VAL A 272 -13.86 1.52 -11.85
N LYS A 273 -13.72 1.01 -13.09
CA LYS A 273 -13.17 -0.33 -13.38
C LYS A 273 -11.81 -0.51 -12.71
N THR A 274 -11.75 -1.44 -11.77
CA THR A 274 -10.52 -1.85 -11.09
C THR A 274 -9.98 -3.13 -11.71
N THR A 275 -8.70 -3.13 -12.10
CA THR A 275 -8.03 -4.29 -12.68
C THR A 275 -6.86 -4.71 -11.78
N PRO A 276 -6.89 -5.93 -11.20
CA PRO A 276 -5.78 -6.40 -10.38
C PRO A 276 -4.53 -6.62 -11.23
N VAL A 277 -3.38 -6.19 -10.73
CA VAL A 277 -2.07 -6.45 -11.33
C VAL A 277 -1.49 -7.71 -10.71
N ARG A 278 -1.18 -7.69 -9.41
CA ARG A 278 -0.57 -8.81 -8.70
C ARG A 278 -0.58 -8.59 -7.17
N SER A 279 -0.63 -9.67 -6.40
CA SER A 279 -0.32 -9.69 -4.97
C SER A 279 1.06 -10.34 -4.76
N LEU A 280 1.86 -9.79 -3.86
CA LEU A 280 3.21 -10.21 -3.53
C LEU A 280 3.29 -10.57 -2.05
N GLU A 281 3.94 -11.69 -1.74
CA GLU A 281 4.16 -12.15 -0.36
C GLU A 281 5.57 -12.75 -0.25
N ALA A 282 6.49 -11.96 0.31
CA ALA A 282 7.88 -12.34 0.56
C ALA A 282 8.31 -11.87 1.96
N GLY A 283 8.05 -12.71 2.97
CA GLY A 283 8.31 -12.35 4.37
C GLY A 283 7.52 -11.12 4.79
N ALA A 284 8.21 -10.09 5.31
CA ALA A 284 7.59 -8.81 5.67
C ALA A 284 7.22 -7.92 4.46
N PHE A 285 7.67 -8.29 3.24
CA PHE A 285 7.30 -7.60 2.00
C PHE A 285 6.01 -8.18 1.46
N VAL A 286 4.88 -7.67 1.95
CA VAL A 286 3.53 -8.04 1.50
C VAL A 286 2.84 -6.84 0.88
N MET A 287 2.56 -6.91 -0.42
CA MET A 287 2.03 -5.78 -1.19
C MET A 287 0.99 -6.26 -2.21
N GLU A 288 -0.06 -5.46 -2.40
CA GLU A 288 -1.00 -5.64 -3.50
C GLU A 288 -0.88 -4.51 -4.52
N VAL A 289 -0.99 -4.84 -5.81
CA VAL A 289 -0.93 -3.87 -6.90
C VAL A 289 -2.18 -4.00 -7.77
N TRP A 290 -2.83 -2.87 -8.06
CA TRP A 290 -3.94 -2.79 -8.99
C TRP A 290 -3.96 -1.45 -9.73
N VAL A 291 -4.74 -1.37 -10.81
CA VAL A 291 -5.00 -0.12 -11.53
C VAL A 291 -6.49 0.19 -11.55
N GLU A 292 -6.82 1.48 -11.50
CA GLU A 292 -8.18 2.00 -11.57
C GLU A 292 -8.28 2.97 -12.76
N GLU A 293 -9.25 2.78 -13.66
CA GLU A 293 -9.50 3.63 -14.85
C GLU A 293 -10.61 4.68 -14.65
N GLY A 294 -10.23 5.94 -14.43
CA GLY A 294 -11.10 7.12 -14.27
C GLY A 294 -12.27 7.23 -15.26
N THR A 295 -13.42 7.75 -14.81
CA THR A 295 -14.58 8.01 -15.68
C THR A 295 -14.27 8.90 -16.89
N GLY A 296 -13.35 9.86 -16.74
CA GLY A 296 -12.90 10.73 -17.83
C GLY A 296 -12.30 9.98 -19.02
N LYS A 297 -11.85 8.73 -18.82
CA LYS A 297 -11.35 7.84 -19.87
C LYS A 297 -12.47 7.11 -20.61
N ILE A 298 -13.59 6.85 -19.93
CA ILE A 298 -14.76 6.15 -20.45
C ILE A 298 -15.63 7.12 -21.27
N SER A 299 -15.79 8.37 -20.83
CA SER A 299 -16.55 9.40 -21.55
C SER A 299 -15.91 9.83 -22.88
N GLY A 300 -14.56 9.89 -22.93
CA GLY A 300 -13.83 10.21 -24.17
C GLY A 300 -14.05 9.19 -25.29
N GLN A 301 -14.21 7.91 -24.95
CA GLN A 301 -14.49 6.84 -25.93
C GLN A 301 -15.91 6.88 -26.50
N MET A 302 -16.87 7.50 -25.82
CA MET A 302 -18.24 7.62 -26.30
C MET A 302 -18.39 8.78 -27.31
N GLY A 303 -17.64 9.87 -27.12
CA GLY A 303 -17.67 11.03 -28.02
C GLY A 303 -16.94 10.83 -29.35
N GLU A 304 -15.84 10.08 -29.39
CA GLU A 304 -15.12 9.81 -30.65
C GLU A 304 -15.87 8.85 -31.59
N LYS A 305 -16.68 7.92 -31.04
CA LYS A 305 -17.44 6.97 -31.86
C LYS A 305 -18.65 7.59 -32.57
N GLU A 306 -19.11 8.77 -32.14
CA GLU A 306 -20.27 9.44 -32.74
C GLU A 306 -19.88 10.29 -33.98
N VAL A 307 -18.60 10.63 -34.13
CA VAL A 307 -18.09 11.43 -35.26
C VAL A 307 -17.77 10.57 -36.50
N ASP A 308 -17.36 9.31 -36.30
CA ASP A 308 -17.05 8.38 -37.41
C ASP A 308 -18.30 7.72 -38.05
N GLY A 309 -19.51 8.08 -37.59
CA GLY A 309 -20.79 7.60 -38.15
C GLY A 309 -21.43 8.52 -39.19
N GLN A 310 -20.78 9.65 -39.53
CA GLN A 310 -21.25 10.63 -40.52
C GLN A 310 -20.12 10.99 -41.50
N ALA A 311 -19.71 10.03 -42.33
CA ALA A 311 -18.93 10.29 -43.54
C ALA A 311 -19.30 9.28 -44.64
#